data_AF-A0A0E4CS58-F1
#
_entry.id   AF-A0A0E4CS58-F1
#
_cell.length_a   1.000
_cell.length_b   1.000
_cell.length_c   1.000
_cell.angle_alpha   90.00
_cell.angle_beta   90.00
_cell.angle_gamma   90.00
#
_symmetry.space_group_name_H-M   'P 1'
#
loop_
_entity.id
_entity.type
_entity.pdbx_description
1 polymer ?
#
loop_
_entity_poly.entity_id
_entity_poly.type
_entity_poly.pdbx_seq_one_letter_code
_entity_poly.pdbx_strand_id
1 'polypeptide(L)'
;MLSCQTSVSSPKGGTPDIIHFIADRYEQGFDPTETLELVKEKPEATKSDLAFAEFCRHTVFTNPQILIENMDYIVHFHGKFYDVTEDLEETSIPYYDVLTMLKENGYDGYISSEYEGNRHIQDYVEVNSIEQVSRHQQMLKKLIG
;
A
#
# COMPACT_ATOMS: atom_id res chain seq x y z
N MET A 1 10.60 -0.33 -1.37
CA MET A 1 10.13 -1.60 -0.78
C MET A 1 8.68 -1.39 -0.43
N LEU A 2 7.74 -2.08 -1.10
CA LEU A 2 6.33 -2.08 -0.71
C LEU A 2 6.15 -3.18 0.33
N SER A 3 6.05 -2.82 1.61
CA SER A 3 5.75 -3.81 2.66
C SER A 3 4.23 -4.01 2.75
N CYS A 4 3.76 -5.25 2.57
CA CYS A 4 2.35 -5.58 2.78
C CYS A 4 2.10 -5.66 4.29
N GLN A 5 1.46 -4.63 4.87
CA GLN A 5 1.18 -4.61 6.31
C GLN A 5 0.17 -5.72 6.66
N THR A 6 0.62 -6.68 7.48
CA THR A 6 -0.18 -7.82 7.93
C THR A 6 -1.04 -7.44 9.14
N SER A 7 -2.32 -7.17 8.95
CA SER A 7 -3.30 -7.28 10.05
C SER A 7 -4.54 -8.03 9.59
N VAL A 8 -4.60 -9.31 9.94
CA VAL A 8 -5.77 -10.16 9.78
C VAL A 8 -6.33 -10.46 11.17
N SER A 9 -7.50 -9.92 11.47
CA SER A 9 -8.22 -10.08 12.73
C SER A 9 -8.84 -11.49 12.85
N SER A 10 -8.01 -12.43 13.27
CA SER A 10 -8.42 -13.74 13.79
C SER A 10 -7.68 -13.97 15.12
N PRO A 11 -8.31 -14.58 16.15
CA PRO A 11 -7.67 -14.84 17.44
C PRO A 11 -6.43 -15.76 17.35
N LYS A 12 -6.18 -16.34 16.16
CA LYS A 12 -4.87 -16.85 15.73
C LYS A 12 -4.49 -16.16 14.43
N GLY A 13 -3.38 -15.41 14.44
CA GLY A 13 -2.81 -14.77 13.24
C GLY A 13 -2.43 -15.78 12.15
N GLY A 14 -1.88 -15.29 11.04
CA GLY A 14 -1.39 -16.14 9.96
C GLY A 14 -0.22 -17.03 10.37
N THR A 15 -0.03 -18.13 9.65
CA THR A 15 1.12 -19.02 9.77
C THR A 15 2.35 -18.29 9.21
N PRO A 16 3.40 -18.03 10.01
CA PRO A 16 4.51 -17.16 9.60
C PRO A 16 5.14 -17.54 8.25
N ASP A 17 5.40 -18.83 8.02
CA ASP A 17 6.02 -19.31 6.79
C ASP A 17 5.12 -19.11 5.56
N ILE A 18 3.79 -19.23 5.72
CA ILE A 18 2.85 -18.99 4.62
C ILE A 18 2.71 -17.49 4.36
N ILE A 19 2.66 -16.66 5.40
CA ILE A 19 2.62 -15.21 5.27
C ILE A 19 3.86 -14.69 4.55
N HIS A 20 5.06 -15.14 4.94
CA HIS A 20 6.29 -14.79 4.23
C HIS A 20 6.28 -15.29 2.78
N PHE A 21 5.81 -16.51 2.53
CA PHE A 21 5.66 -17.01 1.16
C PHE A 21 4.73 -16.12 0.30
N ILE A 22 3.61 -15.64 0.84
CA ILE A 22 2.69 -14.73 0.13
C ILE A 22 3.37 -13.39 -0.13
N ALA A 23 4.02 -12.81 0.88
CA ALA A 23 4.71 -11.51 0.79
C ALA A 23 5.88 -11.55 -0.22
N ASP A 24 6.72 -12.58 -0.17
CA ASP A 24 7.84 -12.76 -1.09
C ASP A 24 7.36 -12.84 -2.55
N ARG A 25 6.25 -13.56 -2.79
CA ARG A 25 5.67 -13.65 -4.14
C ARG A 25 5.10 -12.32 -4.61
N TYR A 26 4.47 -11.57 -3.70
CA TYR A 26 3.98 -10.22 -3.99
C TYR A 26 5.13 -9.28 -4.39
N GLU A 27 6.22 -9.26 -3.61
CA GLU A 27 7.40 -8.45 -3.91
C GLU A 27 8.08 -8.82 -5.22
N GLN A 28 8.05 -10.11 -5.58
CA GLN A 28 8.59 -10.62 -6.84
C GLN A 28 7.65 -10.39 -8.03
N GLY A 29 6.46 -9.82 -7.82
CA GLY A 29 5.50 -9.49 -8.87
C GLY A 29 4.78 -10.70 -9.47
N PHE A 30 4.68 -11.81 -8.74
CA PHE A 30 3.86 -12.95 -9.17
C PHE A 30 2.37 -12.59 -9.16
N ASP A 31 1.59 -13.28 -9.99
CA ASP A 31 0.14 -13.09 -10.03
C ASP A 31 -0.49 -13.42 -8.66
N PRO A 32 -1.26 -12.48 -8.06
CA PRO A 32 -1.91 -12.71 -6.77
C PRO A 32 -3.00 -13.81 -6.81
N THR A 33 -3.60 -14.07 -7.98
CA THR A 33 -4.59 -15.15 -8.14
C THR A 33 -3.90 -16.50 -8.06
N GLU A 34 -2.79 -16.67 -8.80
CA GLU A 34 -1.96 -17.87 -8.73
C GLU A 34 -1.46 -18.11 -7.29
N THR A 35 -1.01 -17.04 -6.62
CA THR A 35 -0.54 -17.13 -5.22
C THR A 35 -1.64 -17.61 -4.29
N LEU A 36 -2.88 -17.12 -4.44
CA LEU A 36 -4.02 -17.60 -3.67
C LEU A 36 -4.33 -19.08 -3.91
N GLU A 37 -4.30 -19.54 -5.16
CA GLU A 37 -4.54 -20.97 -5.47
C GLU A 37 -3.46 -21.86 -4.84
N LEU A 38 -2.18 -21.44 -4.88
CA LEU A 38 -1.09 -22.16 -4.21
C LEU A 38 -1.26 -22.23 -2.69
N VAL A 39 -1.82 -21.19 -2.06
CA VAL A 39 -2.12 -21.20 -0.61
C VAL A 39 -3.30 -22.14 -0.30
N LYS A 40 -4.32 -22.20 -1.16
CA LYS A 40 -5.45 -23.13 -1.00
C LYS A 40 -5.03 -24.60 -1.06
N GLU A 41 -3.97 -24.92 -1.78
CA GLU A 41 -3.44 -26.28 -1.89
C GLU A 41 -2.64 -26.73 -0.66
N LYS A 42 -2.24 -25.82 0.23
CA LYS A 42 -1.47 -26.13 1.44
C LYS A 42 -2.39 -26.70 2.54
N PRO A 43 -2.19 -27.96 2.98
CA PRO A 43 -3.03 -28.58 4.01
C PRO A 43 -3.02 -27.84 5.36
N GLU A 44 -1.93 -27.16 5.67
CA GLU A 44 -1.71 -26.40 6.90
C GLU A 44 -2.20 -24.94 6.83
N ALA A 45 -2.69 -24.47 5.68
CA ALA A 45 -3.17 -23.10 5.52
C ALA A 45 -4.38 -22.82 6.42
N THR A 46 -4.29 -21.72 7.17
CA THR A 46 -5.36 -21.24 8.03
C THR A 46 -6.30 -20.29 7.27
N LYS A 47 -7.45 -19.98 7.88
CA LYS A 47 -8.35 -18.93 7.36
C LYS A 47 -7.65 -17.57 7.28
N SER A 48 -6.73 -17.29 8.21
CA SER A 48 -5.98 -16.04 8.22
C SER A 48 -5.01 -15.95 7.04
N ASP A 49 -4.37 -17.07 6.68
CA ASP A 49 -3.47 -17.16 5.53
C ASP A 49 -4.22 -16.94 4.22
N LEU A 50 -5.38 -17.59 4.07
CA LEU A 50 -6.26 -17.41 2.90
C LEU A 50 -6.80 -15.98 2.80
N ALA A 51 -7.18 -15.38 3.93
CA ALA A 51 -7.64 -13.99 3.97
C ALA A 51 -6.52 -13.01 3.57
N PHE A 52 -5.28 -13.26 4.01
CA PHE A 52 -4.13 -12.45 3.59
C PHE A 52 -3.82 -12.60 2.11
N ALA A 53 -3.82 -13.84 1.57
CA ALA A 53 -3.64 -14.07 0.14
C ALA A 53 -4.73 -13.41 -0.71
N GLU A 54 -6.00 -13.47 -0.28
CA GLU A 54 -7.10 -12.77 -0.96
C GLU A 54 -6.94 -11.24 -0.87
N PHE A 55 -6.47 -10.72 0.27
CA PHE A 55 -6.20 -9.29 0.43
C PHE A 55 -5.15 -8.81 -0.57
N CYS A 56 -4.05 -9.55 -0.77
CA CYS A 56 -3.00 -9.21 -1.73
C CYS A 56 -3.48 -9.12 -3.19
N ARG A 57 -4.62 -9.73 -3.56
CA ARG A 57 -5.24 -9.54 -4.89
C ARG A 57 -5.73 -8.11 -5.14
N HIS A 58 -5.95 -7.34 -4.08
CA HIS A 58 -6.49 -5.98 -4.14
C HIS A 58 -5.39 -4.91 -4.00
N THR A 59 -4.17 -5.32 -3.67
CA THR A 59 -2.99 -4.44 -3.61
C THR A 59 -2.22 -4.63 -4.91
N VAL A 60 -2.61 -3.96 -5.98
CA VAL A 60 -1.98 -4.18 -7.30
C VAL A 60 -0.85 -3.17 -7.54
N PHE A 61 0.28 -3.66 -8.03
CA PHE A 61 1.29 -2.79 -8.63
C PHE A 61 0.93 -2.49 -10.08
N THR A 62 0.92 -1.22 -10.44
CA THR A 62 0.83 -0.77 -11.82
C THR A 62 2.04 0.11 -12.12
N ASN A 63 2.68 -0.09 -13.28
CA ASN A 63 3.81 0.74 -13.68
C ASN A 63 3.36 2.22 -13.72
N PRO A 64 3.98 3.12 -12.93
CA PRO A 64 3.61 4.54 -12.87
C PRO A 64 3.70 5.27 -14.21
N GLN A 65 4.42 4.72 -15.20
CA GLN A 65 4.50 5.28 -16.56
C GLN A 65 3.12 5.51 -17.20
N ILE A 66 2.11 4.70 -16.84
CA ILE A 66 0.73 4.89 -17.33
C ILE A 66 0.17 6.28 -16.95
N LEU A 67 0.62 6.87 -15.84
CA LEU A 67 0.21 8.20 -15.43
C LEU A 67 0.72 9.27 -16.39
N ILE A 68 1.96 9.11 -16.88
CA ILE A 68 2.55 10.02 -17.88
C ILE A 68 1.86 9.91 -19.22
N GLU A 69 1.61 8.68 -19.68
CA GLU A 69 0.94 8.41 -20.94
C GLU A 69 -0.48 9.01 -21.00
N ASN A 70 -1.09 9.26 -19.84
CA ASN A 70 -2.46 9.77 -19.72
C ASN A 70 -2.52 11.15 -19.03
N MET A 71 -1.40 11.85 -18.84
CA MET A 71 -1.34 13.07 -18.03
C MET A 71 -2.30 14.17 -18.50
N ASP A 72 -2.51 14.28 -19.82
CA ASP A 72 -3.43 15.26 -20.43
C ASP A 72 -4.90 15.11 -19.96
N TYR A 73 -5.25 13.94 -19.42
CA TYR A 73 -6.59 13.65 -18.91
C TYR A 73 -6.67 13.72 -17.37
N ILE A 74 -5.54 13.86 -16.69
CA ILE A 74 -5.47 13.86 -15.23
C ILE A 74 -5.62 15.28 -14.71
N VAL A 75 -6.74 15.53 -14.03
CA VAL A 75 -7.02 16.85 -13.42
C VAL A 75 -6.67 16.92 -11.93
N HIS A 76 -6.54 15.76 -11.26
CA HIS A 76 -6.32 15.66 -9.82
C HIS A 76 -5.84 14.24 -9.46
N PHE A 77 -4.90 14.13 -8.53
CA PHE A 77 -4.54 12.89 -7.83
C PHE A 77 -5.12 12.79 -6.42
N HIS A 78 -5.57 11.60 -6.07
CA HIS A 78 -5.69 11.20 -4.68
C HIS A 78 -4.37 10.55 -4.23
N GLY A 79 -3.66 11.20 -3.32
CA GLY A 79 -2.50 10.63 -2.64
C GLY A 79 -2.98 9.70 -1.53
N LYS A 80 -3.26 8.45 -1.89
CA LYS A 80 -3.59 7.39 -0.93
C LYS A 80 -2.36 7.04 -0.09
N PHE A 81 -2.52 6.85 1.21
CA PHE A 81 -1.42 6.44 2.09
C PHE A 81 -1.93 5.67 3.32
N TYR A 82 -1.04 4.85 3.92
CA TYR A 82 -1.39 3.95 5.01
C TYR A 82 -0.66 4.30 6.30
N ASP A 83 0.63 4.61 6.23
CA ASP A 83 1.41 4.98 7.41
C ASP A 83 2.57 5.89 7.01
N VAL A 84 2.57 7.10 7.58
CA VAL A 84 3.65 8.07 7.45
C VAL A 84 4.42 8.14 8.77
N THR A 85 5.69 7.77 8.70
CA THR A 85 6.61 7.75 9.83
C THR A 85 6.91 9.16 10.34
N GLU A 86 7.55 9.25 11.51
CA GLU A 86 8.00 10.52 12.09
C GLU A 86 9.05 11.23 11.22
N ASP A 87 9.79 10.48 10.40
CA ASP A 87 10.78 11.01 9.44
C ASP A 87 10.14 11.51 8.12
N LEU A 88 8.80 11.51 8.07
CA LEU A 88 7.98 11.89 6.92
C LEU A 88 8.24 10.97 5.72
N GLU A 89 8.18 9.66 5.95
CA GLU A 89 8.29 8.63 4.92
C GLU A 89 7.04 7.75 4.94
N GLU A 90 6.47 7.50 3.76
CA GLU A 90 5.37 6.56 3.60
C GLU A 90 5.93 5.14 3.38
N THR A 91 5.39 4.15 4.11
CA THR A 91 5.98 2.81 4.23
C THR A 91 5.58 1.82 3.12
N SER A 92 4.59 2.17 2.30
CA SER A 92 3.87 1.26 1.41
C SER A 92 3.85 1.70 -0.05
N ILE A 93 4.06 2.97 -0.35
CA ILE A 93 3.93 3.60 -1.67
C ILE A 93 5.17 4.48 -1.88
N PRO A 94 5.88 4.35 -3.02
CA PRO A 94 7.11 5.09 -3.28
C PRO A 94 6.84 6.55 -3.66
N TYR A 95 6.40 7.36 -2.69
CA TYR A 95 6.01 8.77 -2.89
C TYR A 95 7.13 9.61 -3.52
N TYR A 96 8.38 9.40 -3.14
CA TYR A 96 9.52 10.13 -3.72
C TYR A 96 9.60 9.92 -5.24
N ASP A 97 9.53 8.67 -5.69
CA ASP A 97 9.63 8.32 -7.11
C ASP A 97 8.42 8.84 -7.89
N VAL A 98 7.22 8.65 -7.33
CA VAL A 98 5.96 9.10 -7.96
C VAL A 98 5.94 10.62 -8.10
N LEU A 99 6.23 11.38 -7.03
CA LEU A 99 6.19 12.84 -7.08
C LEU A 99 7.30 13.44 -7.95
N THR A 100 8.49 12.85 -7.94
CA THR A 100 9.58 13.25 -8.84
C THR A 100 9.15 13.10 -10.29
N MET A 101 8.60 11.94 -10.64
CA MET A 101 8.09 11.67 -11.99
C MET A 101 6.98 12.67 -12.39
N LEU A 102 6.01 12.96 -11.52
CA LEU A 102 4.95 13.94 -11.81
C LEU A 102 5.52 15.34 -12.04
N LYS A 103 6.50 15.76 -11.23
CA LYS A 103 7.16 17.07 -11.34
C LYS A 103 7.96 17.21 -12.62
N GLU A 104 8.74 16.19 -12.98
CA GLU A 104 9.55 16.17 -14.21
C GLU A 104 8.68 16.21 -15.48
N ASN A 105 7.43 15.75 -15.39
CA ASN A 105 6.47 15.75 -16.49
C ASN A 105 5.46 16.91 -16.41
N GLY A 106 5.70 17.91 -15.56
CA GLY A 106 4.98 19.18 -15.58
C GLY A 106 3.57 19.15 -14.98
N TYR A 107 3.26 18.20 -14.09
CA TYR A 107 2.01 18.24 -13.36
C TYR A 107 1.96 19.43 -12.40
N ASP A 108 0.96 20.30 -12.56
CA ASP A 108 0.73 21.53 -11.76
C ASP A 108 -0.65 21.52 -11.06
N GLY A 109 -1.21 20.33 -10.87
CA GLY A 109 -2.51 20.14 -10.22
C GLY A 109 -2.41 19.91 -8.70
N TYR A 110 -3.54 19.53 -8.10
CA TYR A 110 -3.61 19.25 -6.67
C TYR A 110 -3.38 17.77 -6.34
N ILE A 111 -3.01 17.48 -5.10
CA ILE A 111 -2.98 16.13 -4.52
C ILE A 111 -3.84 16.15 -3.26
N SER A 112 -4.90 15.35 -3.23
CA SER A 112 -5.74 15.20 -2.04
C SER A 112 -5.17 14.11 -1.15
N SER A 113 -5.00 14.38 0.14
CA SER A 113 -4.59 13.35 1.10
C SER A 113 -5.75 12.36 1.31
N GLU A 114 -5.53 11.09 1.02
CA GLU A 114 -6.51 10.02 1.22
C GLU A 114 -5.95 8.98 2.19
N TYR A 115 -6.33 9.08 3.47
CA TYR A 115 -5.85 8.17 4.51
C TYR A 115 -6.68 6.89 4.56
N GLU A 116 -6.02 5.72 4.47
CA GLU A 116 -6.65 4.40 4.52
C GLU A 116 -6.04 3.46 5.58
N GLY A 117 -5.02 3.92 6.33
CA GLY A 117 -4.28 3.09 7.27
C GLY A 117 -5.09 2.57 8.46
N ASN A 118 -6.04 3.36 8.96
CA ASN A 118 -6.84 2.95 10.12
C ASN A 118 -7.74 1.73 9.85
N ARG A 119 -8.15 1.52 8.59
CA ARG A 119 -9.12 0.49 8.19
C ARG A 119 -8.70 -0.92 8.60
N HIS A 120 -7.39 -1.13 8.77
CA HIS A 120 -6.80 -2.44 9.03
C HIS A 120 -6.45 -2.68 10.50
N ILE A 121 -6.39 -1.64 11.33
CA ILE A 121 -5.83 -1.74 12.70
C ILE A 121 -6.70 -1.08 13.78
N GLN A 122 -7.79 -0.41 13.40
CA GLN A 122 -8.66 0.34 14.32
C GLN A 122 -9.34 -0.53 15.40
N ASP A 123 -9.44 -1.84 15.20
CA ASP A 123 -9.96 -2.81 16.18
C ASP A 123 -8.86 -3.36 17.11
N TYR A 124 -7.60 -3.06 16.84
CA TYR A 124 -6.43 -3.49 17.61
C TYR A 124 -5.79 -2.34 18.40
N VAL A 125 -5.62 -1.17 17.77
CA VAL A 125 -4.98 0.01 18.37
C VAL A 125 -5.73 1.27 17.96
N GLU A 126 -5.77 2.26 18.87
CA GLU A 126 -6.29 3.57 18.55
C GLU A 126 -5.38 4.27 17.53
N VAL A 127 -5.97 4.81 16.47
CA VAL A 127 -5.24 5.45 15.38
C VAL A 127 -5.57 6.94 15.34
N ASN A 128 -4.54 7.78 15.52
CA ASN A 128 -4.67 9.22 15.31
C ASN A 128 -4.62 9.55 13.82
N SER A 129 -5.79 9.49 13.17
CA SER A 129 -5.93 9.75 11.72
C SER A 129 -5.59 11.21 11.35
N ILE A 130 -5.80 12.16 12.28
CA ILE A 130 -5.47 13.57 12.06
C ILE A 130 -3.95 13.75 11.96
N GLU A 131 -3.21 13.10 12.84
CA GLU A 131 -1.75 13.11 12.82
C GLU A 131 -1.20 12.50 11.53
N GLN A 132 -1.77 11.36 11.09
CA GLN A 132 -1.38 10.72 9.84
C GLN A 132 -1.60 11.64 8.62
N VAL A 133 -2.75 12.33 8.54
CA VAL A 133 -3.01 13.32 7.48
C VAL A 133 -2.05 14.52 7.57
N SER A 134 -1.77 15.01 8.78
CA SER A 134 -0.80 16.09 9.01
C SER A 134 0.60 15.71 8.53
N ARG A 135 1.08 14.51 8.87
CA ARG A 135 2.39 14.00 8.43
C ARG A 135 2.44 13.81 6.92
N HIS A 136 1.39 13.29 6.31
CA HIS A 136 1.31 13.17 4.86
C HIS A 136 1.44 14.53 4.16
N GLN A 137 0.74 15.56 4.64
CA GLN A 137 0.86 16.91 4.09
C GLN A 137 2.26 17.51 4.27
N GLN A 138 2.91 17.27 5.42
CA GLN A 138 4.30 17.67 5.66
C GLN A 138 5.28 16.93 4.74
N MET A 139 5.07 15.64 4.51
CA MET A 139 5.84 14.84 3.56
C MET A 139 5.69 15.39 2.14
N LEU A 140 4.46 15.65 1.67
CA LEU A 140 4.22 16.26 0.37
C LEU A 140 4.96 17.60 0.23
N LYS A 141 4.91 18.45 1.26
CA LYS A 141 5.65 19.73 1.28
C LYS A 141 7.16 19.51 1.17
N LYS A 142 7.73 18.58 1.94
CA LYS A 142 9.17 18.23 1.91
C LYS A 142 9.60 17.75 0.52
N LEU A 143 8.77 16.97 -0.16
CA LEU A 143 9.08 16.36 -1.46
C LEU A 143 8.87 17.29 -2.64
N ILE A 144 7.82 18.13 -2.61
CA ILE A 144 7.48 19.04 -3.71
C ILE A 144 8.35 20.30 -3.70
N GLY A 145 8.61 20.86 -2.51
CA GLY A 145 9.34 22.12 -2.29
C GLY A 145 8.42 23.29 -2.03
#